data_AF-A0A1L8I3Y0-F1
#
_entry.id   AF-A0A1L8I3Y0-F1
#
_cell.length_a   1.000
_cell.length_b   1.000
_cell.length_c   1.000
_cell.angle_alpha   90.00
_cell.angle_beta   90.00
_cell.angle_gamma   90.00
#
_symmetry.space_group_name_H-M   'P 1'
#
loop_
_entity.id
_entity.type
_entity.pdbx_description
1 polymer ?
#
loop_
_entity_poly.entity_id
_entity_poly.type
_entity_poly.pdbx_seq_one_letter_code
_entity_poly.pdbx_strand_id
1 'polypeptide(L)'
;ALLLKRQGYDVIGIFMKNWDDTDEFGRCTAEEDFEDVKRVCRHIGIPYYTVNFEQEYRDKVFAYFLNEYRKGRTPNPDVMCNREIKFGHFLEKALALGADYIATGHYARVEKRGDTWVLLRGADPNKDQTYFLNQLNQYQLSKTLFPIGHLTKPQVRQMAREAGLPTAEKKDSTGICFIGEKDFRAFLSQYLPAQPGDIRTLDGELKGRHQGLMYYTLGQRHGLGIGGGGTGEPWFVADKNLTENTLYVVQGGTHPALFSHGLLAVDVNWIAGRPPAGVGEPFSCTAKFRYRQPDQAVTVTVLPDGPCLVRFAQPQK
;
A
#
# COMPACT_ATOMS: atom_id res chain seq x y z
N ALA A 1 -6.94 2.14 20.28
CA ALA A 1 -7.61 1.52 21.45
C ALA A 1 -7.49 2.41 22.69
N LEU A 2 -6.32 2.54 23.33
CA LEU A 2 -6.15 3.32 24.58
C LEU A 2 -6.73 4.75 24.51
N LEU A 3 -6.43 5.50 23.44
CA LEU A 3 -6.94 6.87 23.27
C LEU A 3 -8.47 6.92 23.21
N LEU A 4 -9.10 6.00 22.48
CA LEU A 4 -10.56 5.93 22.37
C LEU A 4 -11.19 5.58 23.71
N LYS A 5 -10.60 4.65 24.46
CA LYS A 5 -11.06 4.34 25.82
C LYS A 5 -10.98 5.57 26.73
N ARG A 6 -9.88 6.34 26.68
CA ARG A 6 -9.74 7.60 27.44
C ARG A 6 -10.73 8.68 27.01
N GLN A 7 -11.19 8.64 25.76
CA GLN A 7 -12.24 9.54 25.24
C GLN A 7 -13.65 9.10 25.62
N GLY A 8 -13.83 7.97 26.32
CA GLY A 8 -15.13 7.50 26.80
C GLY A 8 -15.90 6.62 25.82
N TYR A 9 -15.30 6.19 24.71
CA TYR A 9 -15.92 5.19 23.83
C TYR A 9 -16.00 3.83 24.52
N ASP A 10 -17.05 3.07 24.19
CA ASP A 10 -17.05 1.62 24.40
C ASP A 10 -16.19 0.97 23.32
N VAL A 11 -15.07 0.37 23.73
CA VAL A 11 -14.02 -0.08 22.79
C VAL A 11 -13.93 -1.59 22.84
N ILE A 12 -14.06 -2.21 21.67
CA ILE A 12 -13.80 -3.64 21.45
C ILE A 12 -12.56 -3.78 20.55
N GLY A 13 -11.61 -4.61 20.95
CA GLY A 13 -10.46 -4.98 20.12
C GLY A 13 -10.82 -6.08 19.13
N ILE A 14 -10.51 -5.91 17.85
CA ILE A 14 -10.68 -6.96 16.84
C ILE A 14 -9.33 -7.28 16.20
N PHE A 15 -8.97 -8.56 16.22
CA PHE A 15 -7.84 -9.10 15.47
C PHE A 15 -8.37 -9.80 14.21
N MET A 16 -7.83 -9.45 13.05
CA MET A 16 -8.21 -10.05 11.76
C MET A 16 -7.17 -11.06 11.35
N LYS A 17 -7.54 -12.34 11.26
CA LYS A 17 -6.73 -13.37 10.60
C LYS A 17 -7.06 -13.34 9.11
N ASN A 18 -6.15 -12.78 8.32
CA ASN A 18 -6.33 -12.57 6.87
C ASN A 18 -5.48 -13.51 6.01
N TRP A 19 -4.52 -14.21 6.63
CA TRP A 19 -3.61 -15.10 5.95
C TRP A 19 -3.16 -16.18 6.93
N ASP A 20 -3.06 -17.40 6.44
CA ASP A 20 -2.47 -18.50 7.19
C ASP A 20 -0.99 -18.63 6.79
N ASP A 21 -0.10 -18.17 7.67
CA ASP A 21 1.35 -18.14 7.41
C ASP A 21 2.11 -19.21 8.18
N THR A 22 1.41 -20.26 8.58
CA THR A 22 1.97 -21.40 9.33
C THR A 22 3.12 -22.02 8.53
N ASP A 23 4.33 -21.96 9.08
CA ASP A 23 5.52 -22.53 8.45
C ASP A 23 5.58 -24.06 8.58
N GLU A 24 6.60 -24.67 7.94
CA GLU A 24 6.84 -26.12 7.97
C GLU A 24 7.10 -26.67 9.39
N PHE A 25 7.38 -25.80 10.36
CA PHE A 25 7.59 -26.12 11.78
C PHE A 25 6.37 -25.80 12.65
N GLY A 26 5.24 -25.42 12.03
CA GLY A 26 4.00 -25.08 12.71
C GLY A 26 4.01 -23.71 13.40
N ARG A 27 5.00 -22.84 13.13
CA ARG A 27 5.06 -21.49 13.72
C ARG A 27 4.23 -20.53 12.87
N CYS A 28 3.35 -19.79 13.53
CA CYS A 28 2.47 -18.82 12.89
C CYS A 28 2.66 -17.44 13.51
N THR A 29 3.15 -16.48 12.72
CA THR A 29 3.34 -15.08 13.15
C THR A 29 2.04 -14.42 13.60
N ALA A 30 0.90 -14.85 13.03
CA ALA A 30 -0.42 -14.36 13.42
C ALA A 30 -0.79 -14.75 14.87
N GLU A 31 -0.30 -15.89 15.38
CA GLU A 31 -0.55 -16.29 16.78
C GLU A 31 0.20 -15.39 17.76
N GLU A 32 1.47 -15.06 17.46
CA GLU A 32 2.28 -14.15 18.26
C GLU A 32 1.68 -12.73 18.28
N ASP A 33 1.25 -12.23 17.12
CA ASP A 33 0.56 -10.95 17.01
C ASP A 33 -0.78 -10.94 17.76
N PHE A 34 -1.50 -12.07 17.76
CA PHE A 34 -2.74 -12.19 18.52
C PHE A 34 -2.48 -12.17 20.03
N GLU A 35 -1.42 -12.84 20.52
CA GLU A 35 -1.03 -12.76 21.93
C GLU A 35 -0.71 -11.32 22.36
N ASP A 36 -0.08 -10.52 21.50
CA ASP A 36 0.11 -9.09 21.74
C ASP A 36 -1.22 -8.33 21.87
N VAL A 37 -2.19 -8.62 21.01
CA VAL A 37 -3.54 -8.05 21.13
C VAL A 37 -4.16 -8.43 22.46
N LYS A 38 -4.09 -9.70 22.89
CA LYS A 38 -4.61 -10.14 24.18
C LYS A 38 -3.95 -9.39 25.34
N ARG A 39 -2.62 -9.27 25.32
CA ARG A 39 -1.84 -8.56 26.35
C ARG A 39 -2.25 -7.09 26.43
N VAL A 40 -2.30 -6.39 25.30
CA VAL A 40 -2.70 -4.98 25.25
C VAL A 40 -4.14 -4.79 25.71
N CYS A 41 -5.07 -5.62 25.24
CA CYS A 41 -6.50 -5.48 25.57
C CYS A 41 -6.77 -5.78 27.05
N ARG A 42 -6.12 -6.80 27.63
CA ARG A 42 -6.17 -7.06 29.08
C ARG A 42 -5.59 -5.88 29.87
N HIS A 43 -4.45 -5.35 29.45
CA HIS A 43 -3.78 -4.23 30.13
C HIS A 43 -4.65 -2.98 30.18
N ILE A 44 -5.33 -2.64 29.08
CA ILE A 44 -6.22 -1.48 29.04
C ILE A 44 -7.66 -1.81 29.44
N GLY A 45 -7.99 -3.06 29.78
CA GLY A 45 -9.31 -3.52 30.20
C GLY A 45 -10.40 -3.35 29.14
N ILE A 46 -10.20 -3.90 27.94
CA ILE A 46 -11.22 -3.96 26.88
C ILE A 46 -11.43 -5.42 26.41
N PRO A 47 -12.64 -5.80 25.99
CA PRO A 47 -12.86 -7.09 25.34
C PRO A 47 -12.14 -7.16 24.00
N TYR A 48 -11.83 -8.37 23.56
CA TYR A 48 -11.22 -8.61 22.26
C TYR A 48 -11.75 -9.88 21.61
N TYR A 49 -11.81 -9.87 20.28
CA TYR A 49 -12.25 -11.01 19.48
C TYR A 49 -11.37 -11.18 18.24
N THR A 50 -11.47 -12.37 17.63
CA THR A 50 -10.85 -12.67 16.35
C THR A 50 -11.93 -12.82 15.29
N VAL A 51 -11.64 -12.32 14.10
CA VAL A 51 -12.41 -12.58 12.89
C VAL A 51 -11.48 -13.17 11.83
N ASN A 52 -11.97 -14.11 11.03
CA ASN A 52 -11.23 -14.70 9.92
C ASN A 52 -11.76 -14.10 8.62
N PHE A 53 -10.86 -13.54 7.81
CA PHE A 53 -11.13 -13.03 6.46
C PHE A 53 -10.14 -13.60 5.44
N GLU A 54 -9.59 -14.79 5.67
CA GLU A 54 -8.62 -15.44 4.77
C GLU A 54 -9.19 -15.64 3.37
N GLN A 55 -10.46 -16.04 3.28
CA GLN A 55 -11.12 -16.27 1.99
C GLN A 55 -11.30 -14.95 1.23
N GLU A 56 -11.85 -13.94 1.88
CA GLU A 56 -12.04 -12.60 1.31
C GLU A 56 -10.70 -11.98 0.90
N TYR A 57 -9.67 -12.14 1.72
CA TYR A 57 -8.33 -11.66 1.43
C TYR A 57 -7.74 -12.35 0.20
N ARG A 58 -7.87 -13.68 0.13
CA ARG A 58 -7.41 -14.48 -1.02
C ARG A 58 -8.10 -14.02 -2.32
N ASP A 59 -9.40 -13.82 -2.27
CA ASP A 59 -10.20 -13.52 -3.46
C ASP A 59 -10.08 -12.06 -3.91
N LYS A 60 -10.01 -11.12 -2.97
CA LYS A 60 -10.06 -9.67 -3.28
C LYS A 60 -8.70 -9.01 -3.35
N VAL A 61 -7.72 -9.49 -2.58
CA VAL A 61 -6.39 -8.87 -2.47
C VAL A 61 -5.34 -9.72 -3.17
N PHE A 62 -5.24 -11.00 -2.82
CA PHE A 62 -4.20 -11.86 -3.34
C PHE A 62 -4.41 -12.23 -4.82
N ALA A 63 -5.64 -12.53 -5.22
CA ALA A 63 -5.97 -12.77 -6.62
C ALA A 63 -5.67 -11.54 -7.51
N TYR A 64 -6.01 -10.34 -7.03
CA TYR A 64 -5.63 -9.08 -7.67
C TYR A 64 -4.11 -8.97 -7.81
N PHE A 65 -3.38 -9.18 -6.72
CA PHE A 65 -1.92 -9.12 -6.68
C PHE A 65 -1.28 -10.02 -7.74
N LEU A 66 -1.69 -11.30 -7.81
CA LEU A 66 -1.17 -12.23 -8.82
C LEU A 66 -1.56 -11.83 -10.25
N ASN A 67 -2.79 -11.36 -10.47
CA ASN A 67 -3.28 -10.96 -11.79
C ASN A 67 -2.48 -9.78 -12.35
N GLU A 68 -2.12 -8.81 -11.52
CA GLU A 68 -1.33 -7.66 -11.95
C GLU A 68 0.12 -8.05 -12.32
N TYR A 69 0.73 -8.97 -11.56
CA TYR A 69 2.04 -9.52 -11.93
C TYR A 69 2.01 -10.31 -13.24
N ARG A 70 0.94 -11.08 -13.51
CA ARG A 70 0.78 -11.76 -14.81
C ARG A 70 0.74 -10.79 -15.98
N LYS A 71 0.24 -9.57 -15.75
CA LYS A 71 0.22 -8.48 -16.73
C LYS A 71 1.50 -7.64 -16.71
N GLY A 72 2.53 -8.05 -15.97
CA GLY A 72 3.83 -7.38 -15.92
C GLY A 72 3.89 -6.12 -15.07
N ARG A 73 2.83 -5.81 -14.34
CA ARG A 73 2.71 -4.62 -13.50
C ARG A 73 3.18 -4.90 -12.08
N THR A 74 3.44 -3.84 -11.33
CA THR A 74 3.81 -3.91 -9.92
C THR A 74 2.61 -3.44 -9.08
N PRO A 75 1.80 -4.37 -8.54
CA PRO A 75 0.61 -4.03 -7.75
C PRO A 75 0.95 -3.44 -6.38
N ASN A 76 -0.03 -2.74 -5.81
CA ASN A 76 -0.01 -2.34 -4.40
C ASN A 76 -1.14 -3.08 -3.63
N PRO A 77 -0.84 -4.22 -2.99
CA PRO A 77 -1.85 -5.01 -2.28
C PRO A 77 -2.39 -4.31 -1.02
N ASP A 78 -1.64 -3.39 -0.42
CA ASP A 78 -2.08 -2.68 0.80
C ASP A 78 -3.24 -1.73 0.53
N VAL A 79 -3.28 -1.11 -0.65
CA VAL A 79 -4.43 -0.30 -1.10
C VAL A 79 -5.69 -1.16 -1.18
N MET A 80 -5.58 -2.36 -1.78
CA MET A 80 -6.71 -3.29 -1.88
C MET A 80 -7.11 -3.87 -0.53
N CYS A 81 -6.15 -4.20 0.34
CA CYS A 81 -6.41 -4.65 1.70
C CYS A 81 -7.21 -3.60 2.49
N ASN A 82 -6.86 -2.32 2.38
CA ASN A 82 -7.65 -1.27 3.01
C ASN A 82 -9.05 -1.19 2.40
N ARG A 83 -9.16 -1.07 1.07
CA ARG A 83 -10.45 -0.93 0.37
C ARG A 83 -11.42 -2.07 0.65
N GLU A 84 -10.98 -3.31 0.48
CA GLU A 84 -11.83 -4.50 0.45
C GLU A 84 -11.96 -5.15 1.84
N ILE A 85 -10.88 -5.20 2.62
CA ILE A 85 -10.85 -5.95 3.88
C ILE A 85 -11.07 -5.02 5.08
N LYS A 86 -10.17 -4.06 5.33
CA LYS A 86 -10.22 -3.25 6.56
C LYS A 86 -11.40 -2.27 6.58
N PHE A 87 -11.75 -1.68 5.44
CA PHE A 87 -12.86 -0.73 5.34
C PHE A 87 -14.05 -1.30 4.56
N GLY A 88 -13.95 -2.53 4.04
CA GLY A 88 -15.05 -3.28 3.46
C GLY A 88 -15.57 -4.31 4.47
N HIS A 89 -15.14 -5.57 4.34
CA HIS A 89 -15.64 -6.69 5.14
C HIS A 89 -15.55 -6.48 6.67
N PHE A 90 -14.46 -5.88 7.17
CA PHE A 90 -14.35 -5.58 8.60
C PHE A 90 -15.36 -4.52 9.06
N LEU A 91 -15.57 -3.47 8.26
CA LEU A 91 -16.57 -2.45 8.56
C LEU A 91 -17.97 -3.06 8.62
N GLU A 92 -18.36 -3.82 7.59
CA GLU A 92 -19.66 -4.49 7.54
C GLU A 92 -19.88 -5.42 8.74
N LYS A 93 -18.86 -6.22 9.06
CA LYS A 93 -18.90 -7.13 10.22
C LYS A 93 -19.04 -6.37 11.54
N ALA A 94 -18.29 -5.28 11.72
CA ALA A 94 -18.33 -4.48 12.94
C ALA A 94 -19.71 -3.83 13.14
N LEU A 95 -20.28 -3.26 12.08
CA LEU A 95 -21.62 -2.67 12.12
C LEU A 95 -22.70 -3.73 12.41
N ALA A 96 -22.60 -4.92 11.81
CA ALA A 96 -23.51 -6.03 12.09
C ALA A 96 -23.44 -6.54 13.54
N LEU A 97 -22.30 -6.35 14.21
CA LEU A 97 -22.10 -6.65 15.63
C LEU A 97 -22.55 -5.51 16.56
N GLY A 98 -23.09 -4.42 16.01
CA GLY A 98 -23.63 -3.29 16.78
C GLY A 98 -22.63 -2.16 17.04
N ALA A 99 -21.47 -2.15 16.40
CA ALA A 99 -20.56 -1.01 16.50
C ALA A 99 -21.08 0.19 15.70
N ASP A 100 -20.89 1.41 16.22
CA ASP A 100 -21.21 2.63 15.48
C ASP A 100 -20.11 3.04 14.49
N TYR A 101 -18.86 2.72 14.84
CA TYR A 101 -17.64 3.09 14.11
C TYR A 101 -16.61 1.97 14.17
N ILE A 102 -15.73 1.92 13.17
CA ILE A 102 -14.45 1.22 13.26
C ILE A 102 -13.32 2.20 13.54
N ALA A 103 -12.25 1.73 14.17
CA ALA A 103 -11.05 2.51 14.35
C ALA A 103 -9.81 1.73 13.92
N THR A 104 -8.85 2.41 13.30
CA THR A 104 -7.59 1.79 12.88
C THR A 104 -6.39 2.60 13.33
N GLY A 105 -5.23 1.95 13.43
CA GLY A 105 -3.96 2.61 13.75
C GLY A 105 -3.32 3.34 12.58
N HIS A 106 -4.09 3.78 11.58
CA HIS A 106 -3.53 4.51 10.44
C HIS A 106 -3.19 5.95 10.83
N TYR A 107 -2.04 6.44 10.36
CA TYR A 107 -1.61 7.84 10.43
C TYR A 107 -2.31 8.64 9.32
N ALA A 108 -3.61 8.84 9.49
CA ALA A 108 -4.46 9.66 8.63
C ALA A 108 -5.47 10.39 9.51
N ARG A 109 -6.13 11.41 8.99
CA ARG A 109 -7.18 12.14 9.69
C ARG A 109 -8.44 12.14 8.83
N VAL A 110 -9.59 12.21 9.48
CA VAL A 110 -10.89 12.31 8.84
C VAL A 110 -11.64 13.46 9.48
N GLU A 111 -12.28 14.28 8.65
CA GLU A 111 -13.01 15.48 9.08
C GLU A 111 -14.31 15.57 8.25
N LYS A 112 -15.41 15.97 8.88
CA LYS A 112 -16.64 16.31 8.15
C LYS A 112 -16.63 17.80 7.82
N ARG A 113 -16.74 18.14 6.54
CA ARG A 113 -16.84 19.52 6.02
C ARG A 113 -18.15 19.68 5.28
N GLY A 114 -19.10 20.39 5.88
CA GLY A 114 -20.48 20.42 5.40
C GLY A 114 -21.07 19.01 5.38
N ASP A 115 -21.55 18.57 4.22
CA ASP A 115 -22.13 17.23 4.03
C ASP A 115 -21.12 16.17 3.55
N THR A 116 -19.85 16.53 3.40
CA THR A 116 -18.81 15.63 2.86
C THR A 116 -17.75 15.30 3.90
N TRP A 117 -17.32 14.05 3.93
CA TRP A 117 -16.16 13.58 4.69
C TRP A 117 -14.89 13.74 3.87
N VAL A 118 -13.86 14.34 4.45
CA VAL A 118 -12.55 14.53 3.81
C VAL A 118 -11.49 13.68 4.50
N LEU A 119 -10.68 13.01 3.69
CA LEU A 119 -9.47 12.33 4.16
C LEU A 119 -8.31 13.33 4.15
N LEU A 120 -7.65 13.45 5.29
CA LEU A 120 -6.55 14.38 5.51
C LEU A 120 -5.29 13.61 5.90
N ARG A 121 -4.13 14.17 5.53
CA ARG A 121 -2.84 13.59 5.87
C ARG A 121 -2.65 13.48 7.38
N GLY A 122 -1.93 12.44 7.80
CA GLY A 122 -1.40 12.38 9.16
C GLY A 122 -0.54 13.61 9.49
N ALA A 123 -0.49 14.01 10.75
CA ALA A 123 0.36 15.11 11.22
C ALA A 123 1.86 14.81 11.06
N ASP A 124 2.22 13.52 11.02
CA ASP A 124 3.57 13.05 10.73
C ASP A 124 3.76 12.81 9.22
N PRO A 125 4.48 13.69 8.50
CA PRO A 125 4.66 13.53 7.06
C PRO A 125 5.48 12.27 6.70
N ASN A 126 6.28 11.71 7.61
CA ASN A 126 7.07 10.50 7.36
C ASN A 126 6.28 9.21 7.55
N LYS A 127 5.11 9.31 8.19
CA LYS A 127 4.23 8.18 8.50
C LYS A 127 2.83 8.34 7.93
N ASP A 128 2.50 9.47 7.30
CA ASP A 128 1.21 9.71 6.64
C ASP A 128 0.82 8.53 5.74
N GLN A 129 -0.32 7.92 6.04
CA GLN A 129 -0.81 6.71 5.37
C GLN A 129 -1.98 6.97 4.42
N THR A 130 -2.33 8.24 4.14
CA THR A 130 -3.40 8.56 3.18
C THR A 130 -3.16 7.98 1.79
N TYR A 131 -1.89 7.79 1.40
CA TYR A 131 -1.51 7.09 0.16
C TYR A 131 -2.16 5.71 0.03
N PHE A 132 -2.28 4.94 1.12
CA PHE A 132 -2.88 3.60 1.11
C PHE A 132 -4.39 3.60 1.28
N LEU A 133 -4.98 4.76 1.58
CA LEU A 133 -6.40 4.96 1.86
C LEU A 133 -7.10 5.71 0.70
N ASN A 134 -6.43 5.84 -0.45
CA ASN A 134 -6.95 6.61 -1.60
C ASN A 134 -8.21 6.02 -2.24
N GLN A 135 -8.50 4.74 -1.96
CA GLN A 135 -9.65 4.01 -2.47
C GLN A 135 -10.87 4.02 -1.53
N LEU A 136 -10.83 4.78 -0.43
CA LEU A 136 -11.97 4.89 0.47
C LEU A 136 -13.09 5.77 -0.09
N ASN A 137 -14.32 5.50 0.31
CA ASN A 137 -15.49 6.28 -0.06
C ASN A 137 -16.11 7.04 1.14
N GLN A 138 -17.12 7.88 0.86
CA GLN A 138 -17.82 8.67 1.87
C GLN A 138 -18.41 7.84 3.02
N TYR A 139 -19.04 6.71 2.69
CA TYR A 139 -19.66 5.84 3.68
C TYR A 139 -18.60 5.25 4.64
N GLN A 140 -17.52 4.72 4.08
CA GLN A 140 -16.41 4.16 4.86
C GLN A 140 -15.78 5.21 5.77
N LEU A 141 -15.53 6.42 5.27
CA LEU A 141 -15.00 7.52 6.08
C LEU A 141 -15.96 7.95 7.19
N SER A 142 -17.27 7.99 6.91
CA SER A 142 -18.28 8.38 7.90
C SER A 142 -18.36 7.44 9.10
N LYS A 143 -17.89 6.21 8.95
CA LYS A 143 -17.88 5.15 9.97
C LYS A 143 -16.49 4.83 10.50
N THR A 144 -15.50 5.69 10.23
CA THR A 144 -14.10 5.44 10.58
C THR A 144 -13.55 6.48 11.55
N LEU A 145 -12.78 6.02 12.54
CA LEU A 145 -11.97 6.85 13.41
C LEU A 145 -10.47 6.57 13.20
N PHE A 146 -9.68 7.64 13.11
CA PHE A 146 -8.22 7.57 13.08
C PHE A 146 -7.62 8.25 14.33
N PRO A 147 -7.60 7.56 15.49
CA PRO A 147 -7.29 8.18 16.78
C PRO A 147 -5.85 8.71 16.89
N ILE A 148 -4.94 8.29 16.03
CA ILE A 148 -3.52 8.71 16.07
C ILE A 148 -3.13 9.67 14.96
N GLY A 149 -4.07 10.07 14.09
CA GLY A 149 -3.78 10.90 12.91
C GLY A 149 -3.17 12.26 13.20
N HIS A 150 -3.40 12.80 14.41
CA HIS A 150 -2.88 14.08 14.86
C HIS A 150 -1.54 13.95 15.61
N LEU A 151 -1.03 12.73 15.78
CA LEU A 151 0.18 12.44 16.54
C LEU A 151 1.34 12.06 15.61
N THR A 152 2.54 12.40 16.04
CA THR A 152 3.78 11.89 15.46
C THR A 152 4.10 10.49 15.98
N LYS A 153 4.86 9.71 15.21
CA LYS A 153 5.27 8.37 15.65
C LYS A 153 6.01 8.38 16.99
N PRO A 154 6.94 9.32 17.27
CA PRO A 154 7.55 9.44 18.58
C PRO A 154 6.54 9.70 19.71
N GLN A 155 5.54 10.57 19.49
CA GLN A 155 4.47 10.80 20.47
C GLN A 155 3.66 9.53 20.74
N VAL A 156 3.28 8.78 19.70
CA VAL A 156 2.56 7.51 19.86
C VAL A 156 3.38 6.51 20.69
N ARG A 157 4.69 6.40 20.44
CA ARG A 157 5.59 5.55 21.22
C ARG A 157 5.68 6.00 22.67
N GLN A 158 5.84 7.30 22.89
CA GLN A 158 5.92 7.88 24.24
C GLN A 158 4.65 7.60 25.04
N MET A 159 3.47 7.82 24.45
CA MET A 159 2.19 7.52 25.10
C MET A 159 2.03 6.02 25.41
N ALA A 160 2.54 5.14 24.53
CA ALA A 160 2.52 3.71 24.77
C ALA A 160 3.41 3.31 25.96
N ARG A 161 4.61 3.91 26.10
CA ARG A 161 5.50 3.70 27.25
C ARG A 161 4.91 4.22 28.56
N GLU A 162 4.38 5.44 28.54
CA GLU A 162 3.74 6.06 29.73
C GLU A 162 2.56 5.25 30.23
N ALA A 163 1.81 4.62 29.31
CA ALA A 163 0.72 3.73 29.65
C ALA A 163 1.18 2.31 30.00
N GLY A 164 2.48 2.00 29.92
CA GLY A 164 3.04 0.67 30.19
C GLY A 164 2.56 -0.41 29.21
N LEU A 165 2.26 -0.05 27.96
CA LEU A 165 1.74 -1.01 26.99
C LEU A 165 2.82 -2.06 26.62
N PRO A 166 2.49 -3.36 26.61
CA PRO A 166 3.43 -4.43 26.25
C PRO A 166 4.08 -4.26 24.87
N THR A 167 3.40 -3.58 23.94
CA THR A 167 3.85 -3.35 22.57
C THR A 167 4.61 -2.02 22.39
N ALA A 168 4.89 -1.27 23.46
CA ALA A 168 5.51 0.05 23.39
C ALA A 168 6.84 0.08 22.62
N GLU A 169 7.64 -0.98 22.74
CA GLU A 169 8.96 -1.12 22.09
C GLU A 169 8.95 -2.07 20.87
N LYS A 170 7.81 -2.72 20.55
CA LYS A 170 7.73 -3.66 19.42
C LYS A 170 7.98 -2.93 18.11
N LYS A 171 8.89 -3.41 17.26
CA LYS A 171 9.19 -2.79 15.96
C LYS A 171 7.95 -2.72 15.05
N ASP A 172 7.93 -1.73 14.15
CA ASP A 172 6.88 -1.65 13.13
C ASP A 172 7.06 -2.79 12.14
N SER A 173 5.96 -3.44 11.73
CA SER A 173 5.99 -4.41 10.64
C SER A 173 6.45 -3.75 9.34
N THR A 174 7.31 -4.44 8.60
CA THR A 174 7.81 -4.02 7.28
C THR A 174 7.43 -5.04 6.24
N GLY A 175 7.17 -4.61 5.00
CA GLY A 175 6.77 -5.50 3.91
C GLY A 175 5.25 -5.68 3.80
N ILE A 176 4.85 -6.56 2.87
CA ILE A 176 3.44 -6.87 2.59
C ILE A 176 2.94 -7.89 3.63
N CYS A 177 1.73 -7.67 4.16
CA CYS A 177 1.17 -8.43 5.30
C CYS A 177 1.30 -9.96 5.21
N PHE A 178 1.07 -10.57 4.04
CA PHE A 178 1.13 -12.04 3.86
C PHE A 178 2.50 -12.57 3.43
N ILE A 179 3.46 -11.69 3.14
CA ILE A 179 4.84 -12.09 2.84
C ILE A 179 5.67 -12.02 4.12
N GLY A 180 5.38 -11.05 4.99
CA GLY A 180 6.13 -10.82 6.22
C GLY A 180 7.60 -10.54 5.92
N GLU A 181 8.49 -11.27 6.57
CA GLU A 181 9.95 -11.18 6.40
C GLU A 181 10.52 -12.14 5.34
N LYS A 182 9.66 -12.90 4.63
CA LYS A 182 10.09 -13.89 3.64
C LYS A 182 10.69 -13.23 2.39
N ASP A 183 11.57 -13.96 1.70
CA ASP A 183 12.13 -13.51 0.43
C ASP A 183 11.01 -13.38 -0.63
N PHE A 184 10.88 -12.18 -1.19
CA PHE A 184 9.81 -11.85 -2.14
C PHE A 184 9.85 -12.73 -3.40
N ARG A 185 11.05 -13.07 -3.90
CA ARG A 185 11.19 -13.88 -5.12
C ARG A 185 10.79 -15.32 -4.84
N ALA A 186 11.25 -15.88 -3.73
CA ALA A 186 10.89 -17.22 -3.28
C ALA A 186 9.39 -17.34 -2.99
N PHE A 187 8.76 -16.29 -2.44
CA PHE A 187 7.32 -16.27 -2.26
C PHE A 187 6.59 -16.28 -3.61
N LEU A 188 6.93 -15.36 -4.52
CA LEU A 188 6.19 -15.20 -5.77
C LEU A 188 6.34 -16.41 -6.71
N SER A 189 7.48 -17.11 -6.67
CA SER A 189 7.75 -18.31 -7.49
C SER A 189 6.84 -19.50 -7.15
N GLN A 190 6.24 -19.54 -5.96
CA GLN A 190 5.27 -20.56 -5.56
C GLN A 190 3.93 -20.42 -6.30
N TYR A 191 3.63 -19.21 -6.81
CA TYR A 191 2.32 -18.88 -7.39
C TYR A 191 2.38 -18.54 -8.87
N LEU A 192 3.52 -18.05 -9.36
CA LEU A 192 3.73 -17.69 -10.75
C LEU A 192 4.99 -18.38 -11.30
N PRO A 193 4.87 -19.12 -12.42
CA PRO A 193 6.04 -19.77 -13.01
C PRO A 193 7.03 -18.72 -13.49
N ALA A 194 8.28 -18.88 -13.08
CA ALA A 194 9.38 -18.05 -13.54
C ALA A 194 9.71 -18.36 -15.00
N GLN A 195 9.71 -17.33 -15.85
CA GLN A 195 10.07 -17.44 -17.27
C GLN A 195 11.34 -16.62 -17.53
N PRO A 196 12.53 -17.27 -17.49
CA PRO A 196 13.77 -16.57 -17.78
C PRO A 196 13.80 -15.99 -19.19
N GLY A 197 14.36 -14.80 -19.33
CA GLY A 197 14.39 -14.04 -20.58
C GLY A 197 15.64 -13.16 -20.68
N ASP A 198 15.75 -12.41 -21.75
CA ASP A 198 16.94 -11.60 -22.03
C ASP A 198 16.88 -10.26 -21.29
N ILE A 199 18.04 -9.79 -20.83
CA ILE A 199 18.23 -8.40 -20.40
C ILE A 199 18.98 -7.68 -21.51
N ARG A 200 18.40 -6.61 -22.04
CA ARG A 200 18.96 -5.86 -23.17
C ARG A 200 19.02 -4.37 -22.90
N THR A 201 19.94 -3.67 -23.55
CA THR A 201 19.89 -2.20 -23.63
C THR A 201 18.79 -1.77 -24.60
N LEU A 202 18.45 -0.49 -24.60
CA LEU A 202 17.50 0.07 -25.58
C LEU A 202 18.01 -0.03 -27.03
N ASP A 203 19.33 -0.09 -27.23
CA ASP A 203 19.98 -0.30 -28.52
C ASP A 203 20.07 -1.79 -28.92
N GLY A 204 19.51 -2.69 -28.10
CA GLY A 204 19.42 -4.12 -28.37
C GLY A 204 20.60 -4.97 -27.90
N GLU A 205 21.63 -4.37 -27.29
CA GLU A 205 22.80 -5.09 -26.78
C GLU A 205 22.41 -6.04 -25.64
N LEU A 206 22.81 -7.30 -25.73
CA LEU A 206 22.56 -8.30 -24.68
C LEU A 206 23.46 -8.04 -23.47
N LYS A 207 22.84 -7.87 -22.28
CA LYS A 207 23.55 -7.64 -21.01
C LYS A 207 23.48 -8.82 -20.04
N GLY A 208 22.63 -9.80 -20.30
CA GLY A 208 22.50 -10.99 -19.46
C GLY A 208 21.12 -11.60 -19.58
N ARG A 209 20.73 -12.39 -18.57
CA ARG A 209 19.41 -13.02 -18.50
C ARG A 209 18.74 -12.73 -17.16
N HIS A 210 17.45 -12.47 -17.19
CA HIS A 210 16.64 -12.32 -15.99
C HIS A 210 15.96 -13.63 -15.62
N GLN A 211 15.56 -13.78 -14.35
CA GLN A 211 14.86 -14.98 -13.89
C GLN A 211 13.34 -14.93 -14.11
N GLY A 212 12.80 -13.76 -14.47
CA GLY A 212 11.40 -13.54 -14.80
C GLY A 212 11.01 -12.08 -14.62
N LEU A 213 10.23 -11.52 -15.55
CA LEU A 213 9.92 -10.08 -15.57
C LEU A 213 9.18 -9.61 -14.31
N MET A 214 8.41 -10.48 -13.66
CA MET A 214 7.66 -10.17 -12.45
C MET A 214 8.55 -9.82 -11.24
N TYR A 215 9.83 -10.17 -11.26
CA TYR A 215 10.79 -9.80 -10.20
C TYR A 215 11.40 -8.41 -10.34
N TYR A 216 10.99 -7.66 -11.38
CA TYR A 216 11.58 -6.37 -11.72
C TYR A 216 10.51 -5.28 -11.80
N THR A 217 10.81 -4.13 -11.22
CA THR A 217 9.99 -2.90 -11.31
C THR A 217 10.76 -1.82 -12.05
N LEU A 218 10.05 -0.94 -12.77
CA LEU A 218 10.67 0.20 -13.46
C LEU A 218 11.48 1.06 -12.47
N GLY A 219 12.67 1.49 -12.88
CA GLY A 219 13.60 2.23 -12.04
C GLY A 219 14.35 1.38 -11.01
N GLN A 220 14.16 0.06 -10.97
CA GLN A 220 14.90 -0.84 -10.08
C GLN A 220 16.38 -0.90 -10.46
N ARG A 221 17.25 -0.71 -9.46
CA ARG A 221 18.72 -0.81 -9.59
C ARG A 221 19.25 -2.20 -9.21
N HIS A 222 18.72 -2.77 -8.13
CA HIS A 222 19.28 -3.97 -7.51
C HIS A 222 18.76 -5.27 -8.15
N GLY A 223 19.55 -6.33 -8.06
CA GLY A 223 19.13 -7.68 -8.49
C GLY A 223 19.14 -7.91 -10.00
N LEU A 224 19.81 -7.04 -10.77
CA LEU A 224 20.02 -7.17 -12.22
C LEU A 224 21.17 -8.13 -12.57
N GLY A 225 22.17 -8.28 -11.69
CA GLY A 225 23.32 -9.17 -11.94
C GLY A 225 24.25 -8.70 -13.06
N ILE A 226 24.16 -7.43 -13.47
CA ILE A 226 24.99 -6.84 -14.52
C ILE A 226 26.17 -6.11 -13.85
N GLY A 227 27.39 -6.60 -14.10
CA GLY A 227 28.63 -6.02 -13.58
C GLY A 227 29.55 -5.52 -14.68
N GLY A 228 30.10 -4.31 -14.51
CA GLY A 228 31.06 -3.71 -15.45
C GLY A 228 30.47 -3.32 -16.82
N GLY A 229 31.18 -2.45 -17.55
CA GLY A 229 30.84 -2.03 -18.92
C GLY A 229 30.08 -0.70 -19.05
N GLY A 230 30.16 -0.10 -20.24
CA GLY A 230 29.53 1.17 -20.58
C GLY A 230 30.14 2.38 -19.85
N THR A 231 29.32 3.27 -19.28
CA THR A 231 29.78 4.52 -18.62
C THR A 231 30.36 4.32 -17.22
N GLY A 232 30.27 3.10 -16.66
CA GLY A 232 30.60 2.81 -15.26
C GLY A 232 29.50 3.18 -14.26
N GLU A 233 28.40 3.79 -14.71
CA GLU A 233 27.25 4.10 -13.87
C GLU A 233 26.38 2.87 -13.59
N PRO A 234 25.58 2.88 -12.49
CA PRO A 234 24.66 1.80 -12.19
C PRO A 234 23.61 1.59 -13.28
N TRP A 235 23.22 0.33 -13.47
CA TRP A 235 22.11 -0.06 -14.35
C TRP A 235 20.76 0.07 -13.65
N PHE A 236 19.74 0.43 -14.42
CA PHE A 236 18.35 0.57 -13.98
C PHE A 236 17.42 -0.10 -15.00
N VAL A 237 16.33 -0.70 -14.52
CA VAL A 237 15.24 -1.17 -15.39
C VAL A 237 14.54 0.04 -16.01
N ALA A 238 14.56 0.12 -17.34
CA ALA A 238 13.87 1.16 -18.10
C ALA A 238 12.49 0.72 -18.57
N ASP A 239 12.36 -0.54 -19.02
CA ASP A 239 11.09 -1.04 -19.56
C ASP A 239 11.00 -2.58 -19.48
N LYS A 240 9.80 -3.12 -19.69
CA LYS A 240 9.49 -4.55 -19.69
C LYS A 240 8.63 -4.89 -20.91
N ASN A 241 9.17 -5.69 -21.82
CA ASN A 241 8.40 -6.24 -22.93
C ASN A 241 7.96 -7.67 -22.60
N LEU A 242 6.66 -7.83 -22.32
CA LEU A 242 6.08 -9.11 -21.95
C LEU A 242 5.96 -10.07 -23.15
N THR A 243 5.74 -9.54 -24.35
CA THR A 243 5.55 -10.35 -25.56
C THR A 243 6.86 -11.02 -25.97
N GLU A 244 7.96 -10.27 -25.88
CA GLU A 244 9.31 -10.77 -26.19
C GLU A 244 10.04 -11.34 -24.98
N ASN A 245 9.41 -11.32 -23.79
CA ASN A 245 10.02 -11.68 -22.51
C ASN A 245 11.42 -11.04 -22.33
N THR A 246 11.49 -9.72 -22.53
CA THR A 246 12.74 -8.95 -22.51
C THR A 246 12.68 -7.83 -21.49
N LEU A 247 13.72 -7.73 -20.66
CA LEU A 247 13.92 -6.65 -19.69
C LEU A 247 14.87 -5.60 -20.27
N TYR A 248 14.39 -4.38 -20.44
CA TYR A 248 15.24 -3.29 -20.92
C TYR A 248 15.91 -2.55 -19.78
N VAL A 249 17.21 -2.28 -19.94
CA VAL A 249 18.02 -1.59 -18.94
C VAL A 249 18.81 -0.42 -19.54
N VAL A 250 19.07 0.58 -18.70
CA VAL A 250 19.86 1.77 -19.05
C VAL A 250 20.84 2.09 -17.94
N GLN A 251 21.93 2.79 -18.27
CA GLN A 251 22.89 3.30 -17.28
C GLN A 251 22.57 4.73 -16.87
N GLY A 252 22.86 5.04 -15.61
CA GLY A 252 22.72 6.38 -15.07
C GLY A 252 21.33 6.63 -14.47
N GLY A 253 21.32 7.18 -13.25
CA GLY A 253 20.08 7.44 -12.51
C GLY A 253 19.20 8.52 -13.15
N THR A 254 19.75 9.28 -14.09
CA THR A 254 19.15 10.42 -14.81
C THR A 254 18.87 10.11 -16.27
N HIS A 255 19.01 8.85 -16.71
CA HIS A 255 18.77 8.47 -18.10
C HIS A 255 17.34 8.83 -18.54
N PRO A 256 17.12 9.50 -19.69
CA PRO A 256 15.81 9.99 -20.11
C PRO A 256 14.71 8.94 -20.14
N ALA A 257 15.03 7.70 -20.53
CA ALA A 257 14.08 6.58 -20.56
C ALA A 257 13.51 6.18 -19.17
N LEU A 258 14.12 6.64 -18.08
CA LEU A 258 13.58 6.45 -16.73
C LEU A 258 12.53 7.49 -16.36
N PHE A 259 12.34 8.54 -17.18
CA PHE A 259 11.46 9.65 -16.87
C PHE A 259 10.25 9.67 -17.80
N SER A 260 9.10 10.01 -17.23
CA SER A 260 7.84 10.21 -17.95
C SER A 260 7.33 11.64 -17.76
N HIS A 261 6.54 12.13 -18.72
CA HIS A 261 5.92 13.47 -18.65
C HIS A 261 4.46 13.44 -18.18
N GLY A 262 3.91 12.24 -18.02
CA GLY A 262 2.54 12.04 -17.58
C GLY A 262 2.21 10.55 -17.47
N LEU A 263 0.99 10.26 -17.06
CA LEU A 263 0.42 8.92 -17.06
C LEU A 263 -1.06 8.97 -17.38
N LEU A 264 -1.60 7.82 -17.77
CA LEU A 264 -3.03 7.57 -17.81
C LEU A 264 -3.40 6.75 -16.57
N ALA A 265 -4.18 7.34 -15.66
CA ALA A 265 -4.68 6.65 -14.48
C ALA A 265 -6.04 6.02 -14.79
N VAL A 266 -6.18 4.75 -14.43
CA VAL A 266 -7.44 3.98 -14.51
C VAL A 266 -7.92 3.63 -13.10
N ASP A 267 -9.18 3.21 -12.98
CA ASP A 267 -9.81 2.87 -11.69
C ASP A 267 -9.67 3.97 -10.63
N VAL A 268 -9.79 5.23 -11.07
CA VAL A 268 -9.63 6.41 -10.24
C VAL A 268 -10.81 6.53 -9.27
N ASN A 269 -10.50 6.56 -7.98
CA ASN A 269 -11.49 6.81 -6.93
C ASN A 269 -11.39 8.26 -6.44
N TRP A 270 -12.54 8.94 -6.41
CA TRP A 270 -12.66 10.26 -5.78
C TRP A 270 -13.36 10.09 -4.45
N ILE A 271 -12.69 10.42 -3.35
CA ILE A 271 -13.26 10.30 -2.00
C ILE A 271 -14.58 11.05 -1.89
N ALA A 272 -14.69 12.23 -2.50
CA ALA A 272 -15.92 13.03 -2.52
C ALA A 272 -17.04 12.46 -3.41
N GLY A 273 -16.82 11.30 -4.05
CA GLY A 273 -17.75 10.65 -4.98
C GLY A 273 -17.81 11.27 -6.38
N ARG A 274 -17.10 12.38 -6.61
CA ARG A 274 -17.05 13.09 -7.90
C ARG A 274 -15.69 13.75 -8.12
N PRO A 275 -15.25 13.91 -9.38
CA PRO A 275 -14.01 14.63 -9.69
C PRO A 275 -14.10 16.12 -9.31
N PRO A 276 -12.96 16.79 -9.08
CA PRO A 276 -12.92 18.23 -8.79
C PRO A 276 -13.33 19.15 -9.96
N ALA A 277 -13.29 18.65 -11.20
CA ALA A 277 -13.66 19.40 -12.40
C ALA A 277 -14.50 18.54 -13.35
N GLY A 278 -15.15 19.16 -14.34
CA GLY A 278 -15.93 18.46 -15.36
C GLY A 278 -15.08 17.56 -16.25
N VAL A 279 -15.73 16.63 -16.96
CA VAL A 279 -15.06 15.80 -17.97
C VAL A 279 -14.46 16.70 -19.06
N GLY A 280 -13.19 16.48 -19.38
CA GLY A 280 -12.42 17.30 -20.32
C GLY A 280 -11.82 18.59 -19.73
N GLU A 281 -12.26 19.00 -18.53
CA GLU A 281 -11.75 20.21 -17.88
C GLU A 281 -10.48 19.89 -17.06
N PRO A 282 -9.36 20.60 -17.30
CA PRO A 282 -8.15 20.42 -16.51
C PRO A 282 -8.27 21.09 -15.14
N PHE A 283 -7.69 20.46 -14.12
CA PHE A 283 -7.47 21.09 -12.82
C PHE A 283 -6.06 20.81 -12.31
N SER A 284 -5.52 21.78 -11.56
CA SER A 284 -4.18 21.69 -10.97
C SER A 284 -4.26 21.12 -9.55
N CYS A 285 -3.39 20.16 -9.26
CA CYS A 285 -3.24 19.60 -7.92
C CYS A 285 -1.82 19.02 -7.74
N THR A 286 -1.66 18.20 -6.71
CA THR A 286 -0.43 17.42 -6.51
C THR A 286 -0.73 15.94 -6.45
N ALA A 287 0.21 15.11 -6.90
CA ALA A 287 0.12 13.65 -6.84
C ALA A 287 1.38 13.01 -6.21
N LYS A 288 1.22 11.77 -5.72
CA LYS A 288 2.32 10.86 -5.38
C LYS A 288 2.21 9.62 -6.27
N PHE A 289 3.31 9.18 -6.86
CA PHE A 289 3.37 7.98 -7.71
C PHE A 289 3.92 6.76 -6.97
N ARG A 290 4.56 6.99 -5.83
CA ARG A 290 5.02 5.95 -4.91
C ARG A 290 4.92 6.43 -3.46
N TYR A 291 4.73 5.51 -2.53
CA TYR A 291 4.70 5.84 -1.10
C TYR A 291 6.02 6.52 -0.69
N ARG A 292 5.93 7.54 0.16
CA ARG A 292 7.04 8.42 0.60
C ARG A 292 7.70 9.30 -0.46
N GLN A 293 7.21 9.30 -1.70
CA GLN A 293 7.60 10.35 -2.64
C GLN A 293 7.08 11.70 -2.14
N PRO A 294 7.85 12.79 -2.23
CA PRO A 294 7.30 14.14 -2.12
C PRO A 294 6.18 14.37 -3.14
N ASP A 295 5.29 15.29 -2.84
CA ASP A 295 4.22 15.65 -3.77
C ASP A 295 4.78 16.27 -5.04
N GLN A 296 4.21 15.89 -6.17
CA GLN A 296 4.57 16.40 -7.48
C GLN A 296 3.43 17.22 -8.02
N ALA A 297 3.72 18.44 -8.49
CA ALA A 297 2.72 19.28 -9.14
C ALA A 297 2.27 18.62 -10.46
N VAL A 298 0.96 18.53 -10.66
CA VAL A 298 0.34 17.90 -11.83
C VAL A 298 -0.87 18.68 -12.31
N THR A 299 -1.21 18.51 -13.58
CA THR A 299 -2.49 18.86 -14.15
C THR A 299 -3.25 17.58 -14.49
N VAL A 300 -4.47 17.45 -14.00
CA VAL A 300 -5.32 16.28 -14.21
C VAL A 300 -6.49 16.67 -15.10
N THR A 301 -6.77 15.84 -16.10
CA THR A 301 -7.97 15.94 -16.94
C THR A 301 -8.71 14.61 -16.89
N VAL A 302 -9.97 14.64 -16.46
CA VAL A 302 -10.85 13.46 -16.49
C VAL A 302 -11.30 13.24 -17.93
N LEU A 303 -11.01 12.08 -18.48
CA LEU A 303 -11.40 11.71 -19.84
C LEU A 303 -12.83 11.12 -19.85
N PRO A 304 -13.47 11.04 -21.03
CA PRO A 304 -14.67 10.22 -21.19
C PRO A 304 -14.44 8.80 -20.63
N ASP A 305 -15.50 8.20 -20.09
CA ASP A 305 -15.50 6.84 -19.53
C ASP A 305 -14.68 6.62 -18.24
N GLY A 306 -14.10 7.68 -17.66
CA GLY A 306 -13.55 7.67 -16.29
C GLY A 306 -12.03 7.72 -16.10
N PRO A 307 -11.16 7.27 -17.03
CA PRO A 307 -9.71 7.43 -16.90
C PRO A 307 -9.30 8.90 -16.75
N CYS A 308 -8.14 9.13 -16.13
CA CYS A 308 -7.58 10.47 -15.95
C CYS A 308 -6.23 10.60 -16.64
N LEU A 309 -6.10 11.58 -17.52
CA LEU A 309 -4.79 12.00 -18.02
C LEU A 309 -4.13 12.89 -16.98
N VAL A 310 -2.97 12.47 -16.49
CA VAL A 310 -2.18 13.21 -15.50
C VAL A 310 -0.91 13.70 -16.17
N ARG A 311 -0.74 15.01 -16.31
CA ARG A 311 0.46 15.65 -16.86
C ARG A 311 1.32 16.17 -15.72
N PHE A 312 2.60 15.86 -15.74
CA PHE A 312 3.52 16.27 -14.69
C PHE A 312 4.09 17.65 -15.02
N ALA A 313 4.20 18.51 -14.01
CA ALA A 313 4.84 19.82 -14.18
C ALA A 313 6.35 19.68 -14.48
N GLN A 314 6.97 18.62 -13.99
CA GLN A 314 8.36 18.24 -14.25
C GLN A 314 8.43 16.73 -14.52
N PRO A 315 9.33 16.24 -15.40
CA PRO A 315 9.47 14.82 -15.68
C PRO A 315 9.69 14.00 -14.39
N GLN A 316 9.01 12.86 -14.30
CA GLN A 316 9.02 12.00 -13.10
C GLN A 316 9.68 10.66 -13.41
N LYS A 317 10.56 10.25 -12.50
CA LYS A 317 11.17 8.92 -12.48
C LYS A 317 10.27 7.88 -11.83
#